data_AF-A0A924XSG0-F1
#
_entry.id   AF-A0A924XSG0-F1
#
_cell.length_a   1.000
_cell.length_b   1.000
_cell.length_c   1.000
_cell.angle_alpha   90.00
_cell.angle_beta   90.00
_cell.angle_gamma   90.00
#
_symmetry.space_group_name_H-M   'P 1'
#
loop_
_entity.id
_entity.type
_entity.pdbx_description
1 polymer ?
#
loop_
_entity_poly.entity_id
_entity_poly.type
_entity_poly.pdbx_seq_one_letter_code
_entity_poly.pdbx_strand_id
1 'polypeptide(L)'
;RAGAPLSRLLFPAVLPLVARWGPWGGTALALSGVGVMVLIGQRMPLLLTVFGLFVTAVLLPRLRGTLLIALLASALLMATLSAISPPTFERLVTKFSGQMQQLPESHYGQIAARAVAIARANPLTGTGFDAFRRDCTNPAYFQGWDAGDGKGATICVQHPHNHYLQAVVEGGLPGLVLFSALVVAWLRGVGRGLWRDPDPLRVGLFVAALLHTWPIASASNFSSMPLSGWFFVLLGLGLAETRAYMTAKAQR
;
A
#
# COMPACT_ATOMS: atom_id res chain seq x y z
N ARG A 1 -1.83 4.94 14.10
CA ARG A 1 -2.38 3.80 13.30
C ARG A 1 -1.24 2.84 12.96
N ALA A 2 -1.18 1.65 13.58
CA ALA A 2 -0.02 0.74 13.44
C ALA A 2 -0.01 -0.15 12.18
N GLY A 3 -1.17 -0.38 11.55
CA GLY A 3 -1.28 -1.29 10.39
C GLY A 3 -0.47 -0.86 9.18
N ALA A 4 -0.45 0.44 8.84
CA ALA A 4 0.28 0.92 7.67
C ALA A 4 1.80 0.65 7.75
N PRO A 5 2.52 1.01 8.84
CA PRO A 5 3.90 0.58 9.04
C PRO A 5 4.06 -0.95 9.06
N LEU A 6 3.21 -1.66 9.80
CA LEU A 6 3.33 -3.12 9.95
C LEU A 6 3.23 -3.84 8.60
N SER A 7 2.28 -3.47 7.73
CA SER A 7 2.10 -4.10 6.42
C SER A 7 3.33 -4.02 5.50
N ARG A 8 4.23 -3.05 5.74
CA ARG A 8 5.48 -2.88 4.97
C ARG A 8 6.67 -3.54 5.67
N LEU A 9 6.72 -3.52 7.00
CA LEU A 9 7.78 -4.14 7.79
C LEU A 9 7.64 -5.66 7.89
N LEU A 10 6.42 -6.18 7.81
CA LEU A 10 6.11 -7.60 8.00
C LEU A 10 6.95 -8.49 7.08
N PHE A 11 6.96 -8.20 5.78
CA PHE A 11 7.62 -9.04 4.78
C PHE A 11 9.15 -9.11 4.94
N PRO A 12 9.91 -8.01 4.95
CA PRO A 12 11.36 -8.07 5.10
C PRO A 12 11.80 -8.62 6.47
N ALA A 13 10.99 -8.46 7.52
CA ALA A 13 11.29 -9.00 8.84
C ALA A 13 10.97 -10.50 8.98
N VAL A 14 9.83 -10.95 8.43
CA VAL A 14 9.31 -12.30 8.67
C VAL A 14 9.79 -13.30 7.63
N LEU A 15 9.88 -12.94 6.35
CA LEU A 15 10.22 -13.91 5.29
C LEU A 15 11.57 -14.60 5.48
N PRO A 16 12.66 -13.92 5.89
CA PRO A 16 13.93 -14.61 6.15
C PRO A 16 13.83 -15.64 7.27
N LEU A 17 13.04 -15.35 8.31
CA LEU A 17 12.82 -16.25 9.44
C LEU A 17 11.95 -17.43 9.05
N VAL A 18 10.85 -17.20 8.32
CA VAL A 18 9.99 -18.27 7.79
C VAL A 18 10.75 -19.20 6.87
N ALA A 19 11.67 -18.65 6.06
CA ALA A 19 12.52 -19.43 5.17
C ALA A 19 13.59 -20.25 5.89
N ARG A 20 14.06 -19.80 7.06
CA ARG A 20 15.06 -20.50 7.90
C ARG A 20 14.43 -21.54 8.81
N TRP A 21 13.23 -21.26 9.32
CA TRP A 21 12.54 -22.15 10.25
C TRP A 21 11.87 -23.28 9.46
N GLY A 22 11.82 -24.48 10.03
CA GLY A 22 11.13 -25.62 9.43
C GLY A 22 9.66 -25.30 9.11
N PRO A 23 8.96 -26.14 8.33
CA PRO A 23 7.64 -25.84 7.78
C PRO A 23 6.62 -25.41 8.84
N TRP A 24 6.66 -26.02 10.02
CA TRP A 24 5.76 -25.69 11.14
C TRP A 24 6.09 -24.35 11.79
N GLY A 25 7.36 -24.10 12.12
CA GLY A 25 7.79 -22.84 12.74
C GLY A 25 7.59 -21.64 11.82
N GLY A 26 7.92 -21.79 10.54
CA GLY A 26 7.67 -20.75 9.53
C GLY A 26 6.17 -20.49 9.33
N THR A 27 5.33 -21.53 9.33
CA THR A 27 3.89 -21.37 9.22
C THR A 27 3.28 -20.69 10.44
N ALA A 28 3.69 -21.06 11.65
CA ALA A 28 3.24 -20.39 12.87
C ALA A 28 3.61 -18.90 12.90
N LEU A 29 4.82 -18.54 12.45
CA LEU A 29 5.25 -17.15 12.38
C LEU A 29 4.51 -16.34 11.31
N ALA A 30 4.24 -16.94 10.14
CA ALA A 30 3.41 -16.30 9.12
C ALA A 30 1.98 -16.06 9.63
N LEU A 31 1.40 -17.06 10.31
CA LEU A 31 0.07 -16.98 10.90
C LEU A 31 -0.02 -15.90 11.98
N SER A 32 0.99 -15.78 12.86
CA SER A 32 0.99 -14.76 13.90
C SER A 32 1.08 -13.35 13.30
N GLY A 33 1.95 -13.14 12.31
CA GLY A 33 2.08 -11.86 11.62
C GLY A 33 0.80 -11.41 10.93
N VAL A 34 0.11 -12.32 10.22
CA VAL A 34 -1.16 -12.01 9.56
C VAL A 34 -2.30 -11.88 10.56
N GLY A 35 -2.34 -12.71 11.61
CA GLY A 35 -3.30 -12.60 12.70
C GLY A 35 -3.25 -11.24 13.37
N VAL A 36 -2.05 -10.73 13.68
CA VAL A 36 -1.87 -9.36 14.20
C VAL A 36 -2.43 -8.31 13.23
N MET A 37 -2.21 -8.46 11.92
CA MET A 37 -2.76 -7.53 10.92
C MET A 37 -4.30 -7.52 10.93
N VAL A 38 -4.93 -8.70 11.02
CA VAL A 38 -6.40 -8.83 11.12
C VAL A 38 -6.92 -8.18 12.40
N LEU A 39 -6.28 -8.43 13.55
CA LEU A 39 -6.66 -7.86 14.84
C LEU A 39 -6.52 -6.33 14.89
N ILE A 40 -5.55 -5.76 14.17
CA ILE A 40 -5.42 -4.29 14.01
C ILE A 40 -6.68 -3.69 13.34
N GLY A 41 -7.42 -4.46 12.55
CA GLY A 41 -8.73 -4.05 12.04
C GLY A 41 -8.68 -2.91 11.01
N GLN A 42 -7.58 -2.77 10.26
CA GLN A 42 -7.41 -1.73 9.24
C GLN A 42 -7.51 -2.32 7.82
N ARG A 43 -8.44 -1.79 7.02
CA ARG A 43 -8.79 -2.31 5.68
C ARG A 43 -7.65 -2.26 4.67
N MET A 44 -7.11 -1.08 4.41
CA MET A 44 -6.07 -0.92 3.38
C MET A 44 -4.78 -1.67 3.73
N PRO A 45 -4.26 -1.63 4.97
CA PRO A 45 -3.14 -2.49 5.39
C PRO A 45 -3.42 -3.99 5.23
N LEU A 46 -4.63 -4.46 5.53
CA LEU A 46 -5.01 -5.86 5.35
C LEU A 46 -5.01 -6.26 3.86
N LEU A 47 -5.64 -5.44 3.00
CA LEU A 47 -5.63 -5.65 1.54
C LEU A 47 -4.21 -5.66 0.97
N LEU A 48 -3.35 -4.72 1.40
CA LEU A 48 -1.93 -4.70 1.01
C LEU A 48 -1.17 -5.93 1.53
N THR A 49 -1.50 -6.41 2.73
CA THR A 49 -0.88 -7.63 3.27
C THR A 49 -1.27 -8.85 2.43
N VAL A 50 -2.55 -9.00 2.09
CA VAL A 50 -3.02 -10.08 1.19
C VAL A 50 -2.32 -9.99 -0.17
N PHE A 51 -2.23 -8.78 -0.74
CA PHE A 51 -1.52 -8.57 -2.00
C PHE A 51 -0.02 -8.90 -1.90
N GLY A 52 0.63 -8.53 -0.79
CA GLY A 52 2.03 -8.88 -0.53
C GLY A 52 2.26 -10.39 -0.36
N LEU A 53 1.34 -11.11 0.29
CA LEU A 53 1.37 -12.57 0.36
C LEU A 53 1.25 -13.20 -1.02
N PHE A 54 0.36 -12.68 -1.88
CA PHE A 54 0.24 -13.12 -3.27
C PHE A 54 1.55 -12.93 -4.05
N VAL A 55 2.14 -11.73 -4.01
CA VAL A 55 3.41 -11.45 -4.71
C VAL A 55 4.53 -12.34 -4.17
N THR A 56 4.57 -12.56 -2.86
CA THR A 56 5.52 -13.48 -2.23
C THR A 56 5.33 -14.91 -2.74
N ALA A 57 4.10 -15.41 -2.86
CA ALA A 57 3.80 -16.76 -3.36
C ALA A 57 4.21 -16.96 -4.83
N VAL A 58 4.15 -15.87 -5.62
CA VAL A 58 4.62 -15.86 -7.00
C VAL A 58 6.15 -15.95 -7.06
N LEU A 59 6.87 -15.15 -6.27
CA LEU A 59 8.34 -15.07 -6.29
C LEU A 59 9.05 -16.18 -5.50
N LEU A 60 8.41 -16.74 -4.47
CA LEU A 60 8.96 -17.81 -3.61
C LEU A 60 8.07 -19.06 -3.65
N PRO A 61 8.15 -19.89 -4.71
CA PRO A 61 7.31 -21.09 -4.86
C PRO A 61 7.38 -22.05 -3.66
N ARG A 62 8.55 -22.16 -3.03
CA ARG A 62 8.78 -23.00 -1.84
C ARG A 62 7.94 -22.62 -0.61
N LEU A 63 7.44 -21.38 -0.53
CA LEU A 63 6.63 -20.90 0.59
C LEU A 63 5.12 -20.94 0.30
N ARG A 64 4.69 -21.39 -0.89
CA ARG A 64 3.28 -21.36 -1.30
C ARG A 64 2.34 -22.07 -0.33
N GLY A 65 2.73 -23.23 0.20
CA GLY A 65 1.94 -23.97 1.19
C GLY A 65 1.69 -23.16 2.47
N THR A 66 2.75 -22.61 3.05
CA THR A 66 2.67 -21.72 4.22
C THR A 66 1.80 -20.48 3.95
N LEU A 67 1.93 -19.87 2.78
CA LEU A 67 1.16 -18.68 2.41
C LEU A 67 -0.32 -19.00 2.17
N LEU A 68 -0.64 -20.15 1.57
CA LEU A 68 -2.01 -20.65 1.42
C LEU A 68 -2.65 -20.88 2.79
N ILE A 69 -1.93 -21.53 3.71
CA ILE A 69 -2.41 -21.73 5.08
C ILE A 69 -2.66 -20.38 5.77
N ALA A 70 -1.74 -19.42 5.63
CA ALA A 70 -1.92 -18.09 6.19
C ALA A 70 -3.14 -17.35 5.62
N LEU A 71 -3.38 -17.46 4.31
CA LEU A 71 -4.56 -16.88 3.66
C LEU A 71 -5.86 -17.54 4.14
N LEU A 72 -5.91 -18.88 4.18
CA LEU A 72 -7.09 -19.61 4.66
C LEU A 72 -7.38 -19.31 6.13
N ALA A 73 -6.35 -19.25 6.97
CA ALA A 73 -6.50 -18.87 8.38
C ALA A 73 -6.98 -17.42 8.53
N SER A 74 -6.55 -16.51 7.66
CA SER A 74 -7.03 -15.12 7.65
C SER A 74 -8.51 -15.05 7.28
N ALA A 75 -8.93 -15.80 6.26
CA ALA A 75 -10.33 -15.88 5.87
C ALA A 75 -11.20 -16.49 6.98
N LEU A 76 -10.72 -17.56 7.62
CA LEU A 76 -11.39 -18.19 8.75
C LEU A 76 -11.51 -17.23 9.95
N LEU A 77 -10.42 -16.53 10.29
CA LEU A 77 -10.42 -15.53 11.35
C LEU A 77 -11.42 -14.42 11.04
N MET A 78 -11.45 -13.91 9.79
CA MET A 78 -12.42 -12.90 9.37
C MET A 78 -13.87 -13.39 9.50
N ALA A 79 -14.16 -14.66 9.18
CA ALA A 79 -15.49 -15.25 9.31
C ALA A 79 -15.93 -15.38 10.79
N THR A 80 -15.00 -15.61 11.71
CA THR A 80 -15.28 -15.74 13.15
C THR A 80 -15.26 -14.41 13.89
N LEU A 81 -14.79 -13.32 13.28
CA LEU A 81 -14.74 -11.99 13.91
C LEU A 81 -16.12 -11.48 14.37
N SER A 82 -17.21 -11.86 13.71
CA SER A 82 -18.56 -11.47 14.14
C SER A 82 -18.89 -11.95 15.55
N ALA A 83 -18.36 -13.11 15.94
CA ALA A 83 -18.53 -13.68 17.28
C ALA A 83 -17.43 -13.24 18.26
N ILE A 84 -16.17 -13.16 17.81
CA ILE A 84 -15.01 -12.89 18.69
C ILE A 84 -14.82 -11.38 18.95
N SER A 85 -15.01 -10.55 17.93
CA SER A 85 -14.81 -9.10 18.01
C SER A 85 -15.77 -8.36 17.07
N PRO A 86 -17.04 -8.20 17.47
CA PRO A 86 -18.05 -7.50 16.67
C PRO A 86 -17.58 -6.12 16.13
N PRO A 87 -16.87 -5.27 16.91
CA PRO A 87 -16.37 -3.99 16.41
C PRO A 87 -15.37 -4.12 15.26
N THR A 88 -14.56 -5.18 15.26
CA THR A 88 -13.57 -5.43 14.20
C THR A 88 -14.24 -5.97 12.94
N PHE A 89 -15.23 -6.85 13.09
CA PHE A 89 -16.08 -7.30 11.98
C PHE A 89 -16.82 -6.14 11.32
N GLU A 90 -17.46 -5.28 12.11
CA GLU A 90 -18.17 -4.10 11.61
C GLU A 90 -17.24 -3.20 10.78
N ARG A 91 -16.01 -2.99 11.26
CA ARG A 91 -15.01 -2.18 10.55
C ARG A 91 -14.49 -2.87 9.29
N LEU A 92 -14.16 -4.15 9.32
CA LEU A 92 -13.47 -4.83 8.22
C LEU A 92 -14.43 -5.32 7.13
N VAL A 93 -15.63 -5.77 7.52
CA VAL A 93 -16.58 -6.41 6.60
C VAL A 93 -17.73 -5.45 6.31
N THR A 94 -18.56 -5.11 7.30
CA THR A 94 -19.82 -4.36 7.08
C THR A 94 -19.59 -2.96 6.51
N LYS A 95 -18.73 -2.16 7.14
CA LYS A 95 -18.46 -0.80 6.66
C LYS A 95 -17.59 -0.80 5.40
N PHE A 96 -16.84 -1.87 5.11
CA PHE A 96 -16.08 -1.97 3.86
C PHE A 96 -17.01 -2.27 2.69
N SER A 97 -17.89 -3.28 2.83
CA SER A 97 -18.86 -3.63 1.80
C SER A 97 -19.78 -2.46 1.49
N GLY A 98 -20.33 -1.80 2.51
CA GLY A 98 -21.16 -0.60 2.34
C GLY A 98 -20.41 0.54 1.63
N GLN A 99 -19.16 0.81 2.01
CA GLN A 99 -18.35 1.84 1.33
C GLN A 99 -18.02 1.48 -0.12
N MET A 100 -17.77 0.21 -0.43
CA MET A 100 -17.47 -0.21 -1.80
C MET A 100 -18.70 -0.14 -2.71
N GLN A 101 -19.90 -0.42 -2.18
CA GLN A 101 -21.16 -0.27 -2.94
C GLN A 101 -21.47 1.19 -3.27
N GLN A 102 -21.08 2.12 -2.40
CA GLN A 102 -21.30 3.55 -2.56
C GLN A 102 -19.98 4.31 -2.67
N LEU A 103 -18.99 3.74 -3.37
CA LEU A 103 -17.65 4.30 -3.43
C LEU A 103 -17.63 5.74 -3.96
N PRO A 104 -18.34 6.10 -5.05
CA PRO A 104 -18.38 7.48 -5.55
C PRO A 104 -18.88 8.47 -4.48
N GLU A 105 -19.90 8.07 -3.72
CA GLU A 105 -20.51 8.88 -2.66
C GLU A 105 -19.81 8.78 -1.30
N SER A 106 -18.84 7.89 -1.16
CA SER A 106 -18.06 7.77 0.07
C SER A 106 -17.14 8.99 0.26
N HIS A 107 -16.73 9.24 1.50
CA HIS A 107 -15.75 10.30 1.79
C HIS A 107 -14.44 10.12 1.00
N TYR A 108 -14.00 8.87 0.78
CA TYR A 108 -12.82 8.58 -0.03
C TYR A 108 -13.06 8.85 -1.52
N GLY A 109 -14.25 8.51 -2.03
CA GLY A 109 -14.65 8.81 -3.40
C GLY A 109 -14.64 10.30 -3.67
N GLN A 110 -15.29 11.09 -2.82
CA GLN A 110 -15.38 12.54 -2.99
C GLN A 110 -14.02 13.25 -2.85
N ILE A 111 -13.10 12.74 -2.02
CA ILE A 111 -11.70 13.21 -1.99
C ILE A 111 -11.00 12.96 -3.34
N ALA A 112 -11.19 11.78 -3.93
CA ALA A 112 -10.60 11.46 -5.22
C ALA A 112 -11.20 12.31 -6.35
N ALA A 113 -12.53 12.52 -6.34
CA ALA A 113 -13.21 13.43 -7.27
C ALA A 113 -12.62 14.84 -7.16
N ARG A 114 -12.43 15.33 -5.93
CA ARG A 114 -11.82 16.63 -5.68
C ARG A 114 -10.41 16.76 -6.26
N ALA A 115 -9.57 15.75 -6.04
CA ALA A 115 -8.22 15.73 -6.56
C ALA A 115 -8.23 15.78 -8.09
N VAL A 116 -9.13 15.03 -8.73
CA VAL A 116 -9.31 15.04 -10.18
C VAL A 116 -9.80 16.40 -10.68
N ALA A 117 -10.72 17.06 -9.99
CA ALA A 117 -11.19 18.40 -10.36
C ALA A 117 -10.05 19.43 -10.34
N ILE A 118 -9.25 19.46 -9.27
CA ILE A 118 -8.08 20.35 -9.16
C ILE A 118 -7.08 20.07 -10.28
N ALA A 119 -6.79 18.78 -10.54
CA ALA A 119 -5.85 18.36 -11.58
C ALA A 119 -6.34 18.70 -12.99
N ARG A 120 -7.64 18.56 -13.28
CA ARG A 120 -8.23 18.94 -14.57
C ARG A 120 -8.17 20.44 -14.84
N ALA A 121 -8.34 21.25 -13.80
CA ALA A 121 -8.21 22.70 -13.92
C ALA A 121 -6.75 23.16 -14.10
N ASN A 122 -5.78 22.37 -13.63
CA ASN A 122 -4.36 22.72 -13.64
C ASN A 122 -3.48 21.59 -14.23
N PRO A 123 -3.71 21.16 -15.48
CA PRO A 123 -3.15 19.92 -16.01
C PRO A 123 -1.64 19.96 -16.27
N LEU A 124 -1.06 21.14 -16.51
CA LEU A 124 0.35 21.27 -16.89
C LEU A 124 1.28 21.38 -15.67
N THR A 125 0.91 22.17 -14.67
CA THR A 125 1.79 22.47 -13.54
C THR A 125 1.25 21.98 -12.21
N GLY A 126 -0.01 21.55 -12.15
CA GLY A 126 -0.72 21.45 -10.88
C GLY A 126 -0.79 22.82 -10.22
N THR A 127 -0.99 22.83 -8.91
CA THR A 127 -1.04 24.07 -8.12
C THR A 127 0.08 24.18 -7.08
N GLY A 128 1.11 23.31 -7.15
CA GLY A 128 2.31 23.35 -6.32
C GLY A 128 2.22 22.53 -5.03
N PHE A 129 3.21 22.68 -4.15
CA PHE A 129 3.30 21.91 -2.91
C PHE A 129 2.05 22.07 -2.02
N ASP A 130 1.62 20.95 -1.40
CA ASP A 130 0.45 20.88 -0.50
C ASP A 130 -0.86 21.38 -1.15
N ALA A 131 -0.92 21.30 -2.48
CA ALA A 131 -2.01 21.77 -3.32
C ALA A 131 -3.39 21.32 -2.85
N PHE A 132 -3.57 20.02 -2.56
CA PHE A 132 -4.87 19.51 -2.14
C PHE A 132 -5.38 20.17 -0.86
N ARG A 133 -4.52 20.41 0.13
CA ARG A 133 -4.92 21.08 1.38
C ARG A 133 -5.41 22.50 1.13
N ARG A 134 -4.67 23.25 0.30
CA ARG A 134 -4.99 24.65 -0.01
C ARG A 134 -6.24 24.79 -0.87
N ASP A 135 -6.39 23.90 -1.84
CA ASP A 135 -7.39 24.06 -2.90
C ASP A 135 -8.68 23.27 -2.62
N CYS A 136 -8.69 22.31 -1.69
CA CYS A 136 -9.89 21.51 -1.44
C CYS A 136 -11.11 22.35 -1.03
N THR A 137 -10.92 23.42 -0.27
CA THR A 137 -12.02 24.28 0.18
C THR A 137 -12.46 25.30 -0.85
N ASN A 138 -11.79 25.39 -2.00
CA ASN A 138 -12.14 26.33 -3.05
C ASN A 138 -13.42 25.86 -3.77
N PRO A 139 -14.50 26.68 -3.78
CA PRO A 139 -15.74 26.34 -4.45
C PRO A 139 -15.62 26.08 -5.95
N ALA A 140 -14.59 26.63 -6.62
CA ALA A 140 -14.31 26.36 -8.04
C ALA A 140 -14.05 24.87 -8.32
N TYR A 141 -13.70 24.10 -7.30
CA TYR A 141 -13.45 22.66 -7.41
C TYR A 141 -14.53 21.81 -6.74
N PHE A 142 -15.64 22.41 -6.25
CA PHE A 142 -16.79 21.67 -5.69
C PHE A 142 -17.48 20.84 -6.78
N GLN A 143 -16.95 19.64 -6.98
CA GLN A 143 -17.44 18.67 -7.95
C GLN A 143 -17.29 17.26 -7.37
N GLY A 144 -18.38 16.49 -7.44
CA GLY A 144 -18.37 15.05 -7.17
C GLY A 144 -18.18 14.20 -8.42
N TRP A 145 -18.27 12.89 -8.28
CA TRP A 145 -18.31 11.98 -9.43
C TRP A 145 -19.62 12.09 -10.20
N ASP A 146 -20.73 12.27 -9.47
CA ASP A 146 -22.06 12.52 -10.01
C ASP A 146 -22.43 14.01 -9.94
N ALA A 147 -23.65 14.36 -10.37
CA ALA A 147 -24.14 15.73 -10.31
C ALA A 147 -24.21 16.24 -8.86
N GLY A 148 -23.52 17.35 -8.56
CA GLY A 148 -23.52 17.99 -7.25
C GLY A 148 -22.15 18.58 -6.87
N ASP A 149 -22.09 19.19 -5.69
CA ASP A 149 -20.92 19.92 -5.18
C ASP A 149 -19.85 19.02 -4.53
N GLY A 150 -20.05 17.69 -4.57
CA GLY A 150 -19.14 16.71 -3.96
C GLY A 150 -19.05 16.82 -2.43
N LYS A 151 -20.13 17.23 -1.76
CA LYS A 151 -20.22 17.47 -0.31
C LYS A 151 -19.44 18.71 0.17
N GLY A 152 -19.21 19.65 -0.75
CA GLY A 152 -18.59 20.94 -0.48
C GLY A 152 -17.25 20.82 0.26
N ALA A 153 -17.06 21.62 1.30
CA ALA A 153 -15.83 21.64 2.11
C ALA A 153 -15.77 20.53 3.18
N THR A 154 -16.85 19.78 3.41
CA THR A 154 -16.93 18.82 4.54
C THR A 154 -16.03 17.60 4.36
N ILE A 155 -15.62 17.30 3.12
CA ILE A 155 -14.72 16.19 2.78
C ILE A 155 -13.24 16.57 2.85
N CYS A 156 -12.94 17.83 3.13
CA CYS A 156 -11.59 18.34 3.02
C CYS A 156 -10.65 17.82 4.10
N VAL A 157 -9.52 17.34 3.62
CA VAL A 157 -8.42 16.78 4.41
C VAL A 157 -7.11 17.30 3.85
N GLN A 158 -6.01 16.93 4.50
CA GLN A 158 -4.70 17.47 4.20
C GLN A 158 -4.05 16.92 2.92
N HIS A 159 -4.56 15.82 2.34
CA HIS A 159 -3.98 15.17 1.15
C HIS A 159 -5.00 14.24 0.47
N PRO A 160 -4.85 13.95 -0.84
CA PRO A 160 -5.86 13.22 -1.64
C PRO A 160 -5.87 11.69 -1.41
N HIS A 161 -5.37 11.23 -0.27
CA HIS A 161 -5.26 9.82 0.11
C HIS A 161 -4.67 8.86 -0.94
N ASN A 162 -3.89 9.37 -1.89
CA ASN A 162 -3.25 8.58 -2.93
C ASN A 162 -2.02 9.33 -3.45
N HIS A 163 -0.87 8.68 -3.54
CA HIS A 163 0.39 9.31 -3.94
C HIS A 163 0.37 9.84 -5.39
N TYR A 164 -0.35 9.17 -6.29
CA TYR A 164 -0.45 9.54 -7.70
C TYR A 164 -1.41 10.71 -7.89
N LEU A 165 -2.53 10.72 -7.16
CA LEU A 165 -3.41 11.89 -7.09
C LEU A 165 -2.69 13.09 -6.47
N GLN A 166 -1.84 12.87 -5.46
CA GLN A 166 -1.00 13.93 -4.90
C GLN A 166 -0.02 14.46 -5.95
N ALA A 167 0.68 13.58 -6.67
CA ALA A 167 1.64 13.98 -7.70
C ALA A 167 0.99 14.81 -8.83
N VAL A 168 -0.21 14.42 -9.28
CA VAL A 168 -0.91 15.16 -10.36
C VAL A 168 -1.50 16.48 -9.88
N VAL A 169 -1.97 16.56 -8.63
CA VAL A 169 -2.52 17.80 -8.06
C VAL A 169 -1.39 18.81 -7.79
N GLU A 170 -0.25 18.35 -7.30
CA GLU A 170 0.90 19.22 -6.99
C GLU A 170 1.69 19.63 -8.24
N GLY A 171 1.89 18.72 -9.20
CA GLY A 171 2.80 18.92 -10.34
C GLY A 171 2.18 18.71 -11.72
N GLY A 172 0.86 18.56 -11.83
CA GLY A 172 0.18 18.30 -13.10
C GLY A 172 0.52 16.93 -13.70
N LEU A 173 0.20 16.75 -14.98
CA LEU A 173 0.59 15.57 -15.76
C LEU A 173 2.11 15.33 -15.76
N PRO A 174 2.97 16.35 -15.90
CA PRO A 174 4.42 16.14 -15.77
C PRO A 174 4.82 15.56 -14.41
N GLY A 175 4.25 16.07 -13.30
CA GLY A 175 4.50 15.55 -11.95
C GLY A 175 4.07 14.09 -11.80
N LEU A 176 2.90 13.73 -12.32
CA LEU A 176 2.42 12.35 -12.35
C LEU A 176 3.35 11.42 -13.13
N VAL A 177 3.80 11.84 -14.32
CA VAL A 177 4.70 11.05 -15.18
C VAL A 177 6.04 10.85 -14.49
N LEU A 178 6.64 11.91 -13.93
CA LEU A 178 7.92 11.84 -13.23
C LEU A 178 7.83 10.96 -11.99
N PHE A 179 6.77 11.11 -11.18
CA PHE A 179 6.55 10.26 -10.01
C PHE A 179 6.38 8.79 -10.41
N SER A 180 5.59 8.51 -11.45
CA SER A 180 5.39 7.14 -11.94
C SER A 180 6.69 6.53 -12.48
N ALA A 181 7.47 7.30 -13.23
CA ALA A 181 8.78 6.87 -13.73
C ALA A 181 9.75 6.57 -12.58
N LEU A 182 9.75 7.39 -11.53
CA LEU A 182 10.55 7.17 -10.33
C LEU A 182 10.15 5.89 -9.60
N VAL A 183 8.85 5.63 -9.41
CA VAL A 183 8.35 4.38 -8.85
C VAL A 183 8.79 3.18 -9.68
N VAL A 184 8.66 3.25 -11.01
CA VAL A 184 9.12 2.20 -11.91
C VAL A 184 10.63 1.96 -11.77
N ALA A 185 11.43 3.03 -11.66
CA ALA A 185 12.88 2.91 -11.47
C ALA A 185 13.23 2.22 -10.14
N TRP A 186 12.57 2.59 -9.05
CA TRP A 186 12.74 1.94 -7.73
C TRP A 186 12.37 0.46 -7.78
N LEU A 187 11.19 0.11 -8.31
CA LEU A 187 10.73 -1.28 -8.38
C LEU A 187 11.62 -2.12 -9.30
N ARG A 188 12.08 -1.57 -10.43
CA ARG A 188 13.08 -2.24 -11.29
C ARG A 188 14.41 -2.41 -10.57
N GLY A 189 14.84 -1.41 -9.81
CA GLY A 189 16.09 -1.43 -9.05
C GLY A 189 16.10 -2.55 -8.01
N VAL A 190 15.07 -2.62 -7.16
CA VAL A 190 14.97 -3.64 -6.09
C VAL A 190 14.56 -5.01 -6.64
N GLY A 191 13.75 -5.07 -7.70
CA GLY A 191 13.25 -6.33 -8.27
C GLY A 191 14.24 -7.11 -9.13
N ARG A 192 15.42 -6.54 -9.40
CA ARG A 192 16.40 -7.11 -10.33
C ARG A 192 16.89 -8.49 -9.88
N GLY A 193 16.69 -9.51 -10.73
CA GLY A 193 17.16 -10.88 -10.48
C GLY A 193 16.27 -11.75 -9.59
N LEU A 194 15.21 -11.20 -8.99
CA LEU A 194 14.31 -11.97 -8.09
C LEU A 194 13.65 -13.17 -8.77
N TRP A 195 13.33 -13.07 -10.06
CA TRP A 195 12.72 -14.18 -10.81
C TRP A 195 13.67 -15.36 -11.03
N ARG A 196 14.99 -15.16 -10.96
CA ARG A 196 15.99 -16.20 -11.19
C ARG A 196 16.53 -16.77 -9.88
N ASP A 197 16.77 -15.91 -8.90
CA ASP A 197 17.33 -16.29 -7.61
C ASP A 197 16.62 -15.51 -6.48
N PRO A 198 15.42 -15.97 -6.08
CA PRO A 198 14.59 -15.28 -5.10
C PRO A 198 15.11 -15.55 -3.68
N ASP A 199 15.86 -14.59 -3.15
CA ASP A 199 16.20 -14.52 -1.73
C ASP A 199 15.04 -13.94 -0.90
N PRO A 200 14.66 -14.53 0.26
CA PRO A 200 13.54 -14.06 1.09
C PRO A 200 13.63 -12.62 1.56
N LEU A 201 14.82 -12.13 1.94
CA LEU A 201 14.99 -10.76 2.40
C LEU A 201 14.76 -9.82 1.23
N ARG A 202 15.39 -10.09 0.08
CA ARG A 202 15.25 -9.28 -1.13
C ARG A 202 13.81 -9.26 -1.66
N VAL A 203 13.12 -10.41 -1.64
CA VAL A 203 11.69 -10.49 -1.96
C VAL A 203 10.87 -9.66 -0.97
N GLY A 204 11.16 -9.74 0.34
CA GLY A 204 10.46 -8.95 1.35
C GLY A 204 10.64 -7.45 1.17
N LEU A 205 11.85 -6.99 0.85
CA LEU A 205 12.15 -5.58 0.57
C LEU A 205 11.48 -5.10 -0.71
N PHE A 206 11.44 -5.92 -1.76
CA PHE A 206 10.70 -5.62 -2.98
C PHE A 206 9.20 -5.49 -2.72
N VAL A 207 8.61 -6.43 -1.97
CA VAL A 207 7.20 -6.38 -1.58
C VAL A 207 6.93 -5.12 -0.77
N ALA A 208 7.77 -4.78 0.22
CA ALA A 208 7.61 -3.57 1.01
C ALA A 208 7.57 -2.29 0.15
N ALA A 209 8.49 -2.18 -0.83
CA ALA A 209 8.52 -1.06 -1.78
C ALA A 209 7.25 -1.03 -2.64
N LEU A 210 6.85 -2.19 -3.21
CA LEU A 210 5.66 -2.33 -4.05
C LEU A 210 4.37 -1.95 -3.30
N LEU A 211 4.21 -2.40 -2.06
CA LEU A 211 3.03 -2.09 -1.24
C LEU A 211 2.96 -0.60 -0.88
N HIS A 212 4.11 0.05 -0.69
CA HIS A 212 4.13 1.48 -0.41
C HIS A 212 3.72 2.32 -1.63
N THR A 213 4.16 1.93 -2.82
CA THR A 213 3.93 2.68 -4.07
C THR A 213 2.74 2.17 -4.89
N TRP A 214 1.89 1.30 -4.31
CA TRP A 214 0.77 0.70 -5.05
C TRP A 214 -0.25 1.77 -5.49
N PRO A 215 -0.59 1.86 -6.79
CA PRO A 215 -1.34 2.99 -7.34
C PRO A 215 -2.79 3.10 -6.88
N ILE A 216 -3.39 1.99 -6.47
CA ILE A 216 -4.80 1.95 -6.04
C ILE A 216 -4.90 2.07 -4.51
N ALA A 217 -3.78 1.99 -3.79
CA ALA A 217 -3.81 2.02 -2.34
C ALA A 217 -4.21 3.39 -1.80
N SER A 218 -5.09 3.39 -0.81
CA SER A 218 -5.24 4.57 0.04
C SER A 218 -3.98 4.77 0.87
N ALA A 219 -3.41 5.97 0.79
CA ALA A 219 -2.14 6.31 1.40
C ALA A 219 -2.20 7.60 2.21
N SER A 220 -1.22 7.77 3.09
CA SER A 220 -0.95 9.07 3.71
C SER A 220 -0.27 10.00 2.70
N ASN A 221 0.00 11.25 3.07
CA ASN A 221 0.93 12.10 2.33
C ASN A 221 2.27 11.38 2.12
N PHE A 222 2.79 11.38 0.89
CA PHE A 222 4.05 10.74 0.51
C PHE A 222 5.25 11.16 1.39
N SER A 223 5.31 12.43 1.79
CA SER A 223 6.40 12.98 2.61
C SER A 223 6.14 12.91 4.11
N SER A 224 5.02 12.34 4.56
CA SER A 224 4.69 12.29 5.99
C SER A 224 5.46 11.20 6.75
N MET A 225 6.07 11.59 7.87
CA MET A 225 6.62 10.66 8.85
C MET A 225 5.49 10.07 9.73
N PRO A 226 5.64 8.81 10.20
CA PRO A 226 6.81 7.95 10.09
C PRO A 226 6.84 7.07 8.83
N LEU A 227 5.77 7.01 8.04
CA LEU A 227 5.63 6.02 6.96
C LEU A 227 6.65 6.24 5.83
N SER A 228 6.91 7.50 5.48
CA SER A 228 7.91 7.87 4.48
C SER A 228 9.32 7.48 4.92
N GLY A 229 9.65 7.68 6.20
CA GLY A 229 10.94 7.27 6.76
C GLY A 229 11.18 5.78 6.65
N TRP A 230 10.20 4.95 7.06
CA TRP A 230 10.29 3.51 6.89
C TRP A 230 10.42 3.09 5.43
N PHE A 231 9.69 3.74 4.51
CA PHE A 231 9.79 3.45 3.09
C PHE A 231 11.21 3.67 2.56
N PHE A 232 11.82 4.82 2.81
CA PHE A 232 13.16 5.11 2.29
C PHE A 232 14.25 4.22 2.90
N VAL A 233 14.13 3.85 4.18
CA VAL A 233 15.04 2.88 4.82
C VAL A 233 14.94 1.51 4.13
N LEU A 234 13.73 0.99 3.93
CA LEU A 234 13.52 -0.31 3.29
C LEU A 234 13.91 -0.29 1.81
N LEU A 235 13.62 0.80 1.10
CA LEU A 235 14.03 0.99 -0.30
C LEU A 235 15.55 1.03 -0.43
N GLY A 236 16.23 1.80 0.42
CA GLY A 236 17.69 1.89 0.44
C GLY A 236 18.35 0.54 0.71
N LEU A 237 17.86 -0.19 1.70
CA LEU A 237 18.32 -1.55 1.98
C LEU A 237 18.08 -2.49 0.80
N GLY A 238 16.89 -2.45 0.18
CA GLY A 238 16.57 -3.27 -1.00
C GLY A 238 17.46 -3.00 -2.20
N LEU A 239 17.82 -1.73 -2.44
CA LEU A 239 18.76 -1.34 -3.50
C LEU A 239 20.19 -1.81 -3.17
N ALA A 240 20.63 -1.68 -1.91
CA ALA A 240 21.95 -2.14 -1.47
C ALA A 240 22.11 -3.66 -1.61
N GLU A 241 21.14 -4.44 -1.13
CA GLU A 241 21.11 -5.90 -1.26
C GLU A 241 21.12 -6.35 -2.72
N THR A 242 20.35 -5.66 -3.57
CA THR A 242 20.32 -5.98 -4.99
C THR A 242 21.64 -5.65 -5.68
N ARG A 243 22.30 -4.53 -5.32
CA ARG A 243 23.64 -4.21 -5.81
C ARG A 243 24.66 -5.28 -5.40
N ALA A 244 24.65 -5.69 -4.13
CA ALA A 244 25.56 -6.73 -3.63
C ALA A 244 25.39 -8.05 -4.40
N TYR A 245 24.14 -8.48 -4.61
CA TYR A 245 23.81 -9.66 -5.43
C TYR A 245 24.36 -9.56 -6.86
N MET A 246 24.13 -8.43 -7.54
CA MET A 246 24.56 -8.25 -8.93
C MET A 246 26.09 -8.25 -9.06
N THR A 247 26.81 -7.63 -8.12
CA THR A 247 28.28 -7.64 -8.09
C THR A 247 28.82 -9.06 -7.90
N ALA A 248 28.29 -9.79 -6.92
CA ALA A 248 28.72 -11.18 -6.66
C ALA A 248 28.45 -12.10 -7.86
N LYS A 249 27.36 -11.86 -8.60
CA LYS A 249 27.02 -12.62 -9.80
C LYS A 249 27.92 -12.29 -10.99
N ALA A 250 28.40 -11.05 -11.13
CA ALA A 250 29.31 -10.66 -12.20
C ALA A 250 30.74 -11.21 -12.02
N GLN A 251 31.09 -11.63 -10.80
CA GLN A 251 32.39 -12.21 -10.44
C GLN A 251 32.43 -13.75 -10.56
N ARG A 252 31.30 -14.39 -10.85
CA ARG A 252 31.19 -15.84 -11.08
C ARG A 252 31.12 -16.13 -12.57
#